data_AF-A0A9D2S455-F1
#
_entry.id   AF-A0A9D2S455-F1
#
_cell.length_a   1.000
_cell.length_b   1.000
_cell.length_c   1.000
_cell.angle_alpha   90.00
_cell.angle_beta   90.00
_cell.angle_gamma   90.00
#
_symmetry.space_group_name_H-M   'P 1'
#
loop_
_entity.id
_entity.type
_entity.pdbx_description
1 polymer ?
#
loop_
_entity_poly.entity_id
_entity_poly.type
_entity_poly.pdbx_seq_one_letter_code
_entity_poly.pdbx_strand_id
1 'polypeptide(L)' 'MNDKVHLSIRMNRELHDKLQYVAAYDGRSMSKQILYLITTCVRDFEKEHGPITPEDLK' A
#
# COMPACT_ATOMS: atom_id res chain seq x y z
N MET A 1 20.87 7.34 -4.12
CA MET A 1 19.47 7.42 -3.67
C MET A 1 18.98 5.99 -3.54
N ASN A 2 19.18 5.40 -2.36
CA ASN A 2 18.95 3.98 -2.10
C ASN A 2 17.88 3.79 -1.01
N ASP A 3 16.92 4.72 -0.95
CA ASP A 3 15.94 4.85 0.13
C ASP A 3 14.69 3.98 -0.15
N LYS A 4 14.88 2.82 -0.79
CA LYS A 4 13.80 1.86 -1.06
C LYS A 4 13.82 0.80 0.03
N VAL A 5 12.77 0.78 0.83
CA VAL A 5 12.54 -0.27 1.84
C VAL A 5 11.75 -1.42 1.19
N HIS A 6 12.16 -2.66 1.47
CA HIS A 6 11.42 -3.85 1.04
C HIS A 6 10.34 -4.20 2.08
N LEU A 7 9.11 -4.40 1.62
CA LEU A 7 8.00 -4.87 2.44
C LEU A 7 7.64 -6.31 2.03
N SER A 8 7.81 -7.24 2.97
CA SER A 8 7.37 -8.63 2.82
C SER A 8 6.10 -8.86 3.63
N ILE A 9 5.07 -9.40 3.01
CA ILE A 9 3.74 -9.62 3.62
C ILE A 9 3.39 -11.09 3.47
N ARG A 10 2.95 -11.72 4.57
CA ARG A 10 2.40 -13.08 4.56
C ARG A 10 0.89 -13.01 4.44
N MET A 11 0.32 -13.79 3.52
CA MET A 11 -1.12 -13.93 3.32
C MET A 11 -1.46 -15.34 2.86
N ASN A 12 -2.71 -15.74 3.02
CA ASN A 12 -3.17 -17.02 2.49
C ASN A 12 -3.26 -16.99 0.95
N ARG A 13 -3.30 -18.17 0.33
CA ARG A 13 -3.29 -18.31 -1.12
C ARG A 13 -4.50 -17.68 -1.80
N GLU A 14 -5.68 -17.82 -1.19
CA GLU A 14 -6.92 -17.29 -1.75
C GLU A 14 -6.89 -15.76 -1.86
N LEU A 15 -6.44 -15.07 -0.82
CA LEU A 15 -6.31 -13.62 -0.80
C LEU A 15 -5.25 -13.14 -1.79
N HIS A 16 -4.13 -13.85 -1.90
CA HIS A 16 -3.10 -13.57 -2.89
C HIS A 16 -3.68 -13.60 -4.31
N ASP A 17 -4.43 -14.65 -4.66
CA ASP A 17 -4.98 -14.83 -6.00
C ASP A 17 -6.07 -13.78 -6.31
N LYS A 18 -6.89 -13.40 -5.32
CA LYS A 18 -7.85 -12.29 -5.43
C LYS A 18 -7.14 -10.94 -5.64
N LEU A 19 -6.07 -10.66 -4.90
CA LEU A 19 -5.28 -9.45 -5.06
C LEU A 19 -4.65 -9.38 -6.46
N GLN A 20 -4.12 -10.50 -6.96
CA GLN A 20 -3.55 -10.59 -8.29
C GLN A 20 -4.60 -10.29 -9.37
N TYR A 21 -5.81 -10.82 -9.23
CA TYR A 21 -6.92 -10.56 -10.15
C TYR A 21 -7.28 -9.06 -10.17
N VAL A 22 -7.49 -8.44 -9.01
CA VAL A 22 -7.82 -7.01 -8.90
C VAL A 22 -6.70 -6.14 -9.48
N ALA A 23 -5.44 -6.45 -9.17
CA ALA A 23 -4.30 -5.72 -9.72
C ALA A 23 -4.28 -5.79 -11.26
N ALA A 24 -4.49 -6.98 -11.83
CA ALA A 24 -4.53 -7.17 -13.28
C ALA A 24 -5.71 -6.41 -13.93
N TYR A 25 -6.88 -6.42 -13.31
CA TYR A 25 -8.05 -5.65 -13.76
C TYR A 25 -7.75 -4.14 -13.83
N ASP A 26 -7.06 -3.62 -12.82
CA ASP A 26 -6.64 -2.21 -12.76
C ASP A 26 -5.39 -1.90 -13.63
N GLY A 27 -4.85 -2.88 -14.37
CA GLY A 27 -3.64 -2.71 -15.18
C GLY A 27 -2.35 -2.52 -14.37
N ARG A 28 -2.33 -2.98 -13.11
CA ARG A 28 -1.20 -2.85 -12.17
C ARG A 28 -0.55 -4.21 -11.88
N SER A 29 0.73 -4.20 -11.53
CA SER A 29 1.34 -5.35 -10.85
C SER A 29 0.85 -5.41 -9.40
N MET A 30 0.90 -6.58 -8.77
CA MET A 30 0.53 -6.71 -7.35
C MET A 30 1.29 -5.74 -6.45
N SER A 31 2.60 -5.57 -6.66
CA SER A 31 3.40 -4.61 -5.89
C SER A 31 2.93 -3.16 -6.08
N LYS A 32 2.55 -2.78 -7.31
CA LYS A 32 1.96 -1.45 -7.58
C LYS A 32 0.59 -1.30 -6.95
N GLN A 33 -0.22 -2.36 -6.93
CA GLN A 33 -1.53 -2.35 -6.26
C GLN A 33 -1.38 -2.18 -4.75
N ILE A 34 -0.45 -2.91 -4.12
CA ILE A 34 -0.16 -2.74 -2.69
C ILE A 34 0.33 -1.33 -2.38
N LEU A 35 1.25 -0.79 -3.19
CA LEU A 35 1.70 0.60 -3.01
C LEU A 35 0.54 1.60 -3.12
N TYR A 36 -0.33 1.42 -4.12
CA TYR A 36 -1.53 2.25 -4.29
C TYR A 36 -2.49 2.18 -3.09
N LEU A 37 -2.73 0.98 -2.56
CA LEU A 37 -3.59 0.79 -1.39
C LEU A 37 -2.99 1.44 -0.14
N ILE A 38 -1.67 1.30 0.08
CA ILE A 38 -0.98 1.92 1.22
C ILE A 38 -1.03 3.44 1.11
N THR A 39 -0.73 4.02 -0.06
CA THR A 39 -0.76 5.48 -0.23
C THR A 39 -2.17 6.05 -0.12
N THR A 40 -3.16 5.32 -0.61
CA THR A 40 -4.57 5.69 -0.45
C THR A 40 -4.97 5.67 1.02
N CYS A 41 -4.59 4.63 1.76
CA CYS A 41 -4.84 4.52 3.19
C CYS A 41 -4.25 5.72 3.97
N VAL A 42 -2.97 6.06 3.73
CA VAL A 42 -2.32 7.21 4.38
C VAL A 42 -3.04 8.51 4.03
N ARG A 43 -3.32 8.75 2.74
CA ARG A 43 -4.00 9.96 2.29
C ARG A 43 -5.40 10.11 2.91
N ASP A 44 -6.15 9.03 2.97
CA ASP A 44 -7.51 9.04 3.52
C ASP A 44 -7.47 9.28 5.03
N PHE A 45 -6.50 8.67 5.73
CA PHE A 45 -6.25 8.95 7.15
C PHE A 45 -5.90 10.43 7.39
N GLU A 46 -4.97 10.99 6.62
CA GLU A 46 -4.57 12.40 6.75
C GLU A 46 -5.69 13.37 6.42
N LYS A 47 -6.58 13.01 5.49
CA LYS A 47 -7.77 13.80 5.16
C LYS A 47 -8.75 13.87 6.34
N GLU A 48 -8.87 12.80 7.12
CA GLU A 48 -9.79 12.72 8.26
C GLU A 48 -9.19 13.28 9.56
N HIS A 49 -7.90 13.05 9.80
CA HIS A 49 -7.25 13.35 11.08
C HIS A 49 -6.29 14.55 11.04
N GLY A 50 -6.01 15.09 9.85
CA GLY A 50 -4.95 16.06 9.62
C GLY A 50 -3.64 15.41 9.14
N PRO A 51 -2.71 16.21 8.59
CA PRO A 51 -1.45 15.70 8.05
C PRO A 51 -0.58 15.07 9.13
N ILE A 52 0.08 13.96 8.80
CA ILE A 52 1.06 13.32 9.68
C ILE A 52 2.33 14.16 9.66
N THR A 53 2.76 14.68 10.81
CA THR A 53 3.94 15.55 10.89
C THR A 53 5.21 14.76 11.23
N PRO A 54 6.41 15.34 11.05
CA PRO A 54 7.66 14.71 11.47
C PRO A 54 7.72 14.41 12.97
N GLU A 55 6.89 15.05 13.80
CA GLU A 55 6.78 14.78 15.23
C GLU A 55 6.02 13.47 15.52
N ASP A 56 5.03 13.13 14.69
CA ASP A 56 4.23 11.89 14.82
C ASP A 56 5.01 10.63 14.40
N LEU A 57 6.05 10.80 13.58
CA LEU A 57 6.89 9.71 13.04
C LEU A 57 8.10 9.36 13.93
N LYS A 58 8.22 9.96 15.12
CA LYS A 58 9.34 9.78 16.04
C LYS A 58 9.18 8.58 16.97
#